data_AF-A0A645A746-F1
#
_entry.id   AF-A0A645A746-F1
#
_cell.length_a   1.000
_cell.length_b   1.000
_cell.length_c   1.000
_cell.angle_alpha   90.00
_cell.angle_beta   90.00
_cell.angle_gamma   90.00
#
_symmetry.space_group_name_H-M   'P 1'
#
loop_
_entity.id
_entity.type
_entity.pdbx_description
1 polymer ?
#
loop_
_entity_poly.entity_id
_entity_poly.type
_entity_poly.pdbx_seq_one_letter_code
_entity_poly.pdbx_strand_id
1 'polypeptide(L)'
;MKHKSLLWVSIFILSGRVLTQNRIKKEDCSCQVVLFEKQIEVPILDNKGKLIDYVVDDTLKEDYYTVIISKINHGMAYVDVRAPLYDTIPKIGWIEIKYLGIRPASHQPINLYRKSAKRYQIRSQILKPEWGYWSADIKILDCTGEWLYVSFLDGDNKMKEDWLSPEDQCSNPYSTCN
;
A
#
# COMPACT_ATOMS: atom_id res chain seq x y z
N MET A 1 81.86 13.93 -5.03
CA MET A 1 80.90 14.65 -5.90
C MET A 1 79.70 13.74 -6.18
N LYS A 2 78.55 14.06 -5.59
CA LYS A 2 77.14 13.74 -5.94
C LYS A 2 76.83 12.37 -6.58
N HIS A 3 76.37 11.43 -5.76
CA HIS A 3 75.41 10.38 -6.18
C HIS A 3 74.00 10.99 -6.24
N LYS A 4 73.33 10.92 -7.39
CA LYS A 4 71.90 11.24 -7.52
C LYS A 4 71.10 9.96 -7.33
N SER A 5 70.33 9.90 -6.24
CA SER A 5 69.32 8.85 -6.01
C SER A 5 68.00 9.32 -6.63
N LEU A 6 67.46 8.58 -7.60
CA LEU A 6 66.13 8.82 -8.16
C LEU A 6 65.09 8.14 -7.26
N LEU A 7 64.27 8.94 -6.58
CA LEU A 7 63.05 8.51 -5.91
C LEU A 7 61.96 8.25 -6.95
N TRP A 8 61.54 6.99 -7.08
CA TRP A 8 60.31 6.61 -7.78
C TRP A 8 59.12 6.79 -6.83
N VAL A 9 58.21 7.70 -7.16
CA VAL A 9 56.93 7.87 -6.45
C VAL A 9 55.90 7.01 -7.17
N SER A 10 55.51 5.90 -6.55
CA SER A 10 54.43 5.03 -7.03
C SER A 10 53.08 5.66 -6.71
N ILE A 11 52.38 6.16 -7.73
CA ILE A 11 51.00 6.64 -7.64
C ILE A 11 50.08 5.41 -7.58
N PHE A 12 49.55 5.10 -6.39
CA PHE A 12 48.45 4.15 -6.24
C PHE A 12 47.15 4.83 -6.68
N ILE A 13 46.67 4.49 -7.87
CA ILE A 13 45.33 4.84 -8.33
C ILE A 13 44.34 3.97 -7.52
N LEU A 14 43.72 4.55 -6.49
CA LEU A 14 42.53 3.98 -5.86
C LEU A 14 41.44 3.87 -6.93
N SER A 15 41.24 2.67 -7.46
CA SER A 15 40.04 2.34 -8.22
C SER A 15 38.84 2.38 -7.26
N GLY A 16 38.22 3.54 -7.13
CA GLY A 16 36.94 3.69 -6.46
C GLY A 16 35.92 2.84 -7.18
N ARG A 17 35.54 1.71 -6.58
CA ARG A 17 34.36 0.95 -7.00
C ARG A 17 33.16 1.84 -6.77
N VAL A 18 32.66 2.46 -7.85
CA VAL A 18 31.34 3.08 -7.87
C VAL A 18 30.34 1.97 -7.58
N LEU A 19 29.88 1.92 -6.32
CA LEU A 19 28.73 1.12 -5.93
C LEU A 19 27.53 1.76 -6.63
N THR A 20 27.20 1.27 -7.82
CA THR A 20 25.90 1.53 -8.43
C THR A 20 24.85 0.89 -7.53
N GLN A 21 24.27 1.69 -6.63
CA GLN A 21 23.02 1.34 -5.98
C GLN A 21 21.98 1.18 -7.08
N ASN A 22 21.75 -0.06 -7.51
CA ASN A 22 20.56 -0.42 -8.27
C ASN A 22 19.36 -0.10 -7.38
N ARG A 23 18.80 1.12 -7.53
CA ARG A 23 17.47 1.43 -7.01
C ARG A 23 16.52 0.54 -7.77
N ILE A 24 16.10 -0.56 -7.15
CA ILE A 24 14.99 -1.37 -7.65
C ILE A 24 13.82 -0.40 -7.79
N LYS A 25 13.37 -0.19 -9.04
CA LYS A 25 12.23 0.67 -9.32
C LYS A 25 11.02 0.01 -8.68
N LYS A 26 10.39 0.70 -7.73
CA LYS A 26 9.14 0.25 -7.11
C LYS A 26 8.12 0.04 -8.22
N GLU A 27 7.49 -1.13 -8.24
CA GLU A 27 6.45 -1.45 -9.22
C GLU A 27 5.22 -0.58 -8.93
N ASP A 28 4.55 -0.14 -10.00
CA ASP A 28 3.25 0.53 -9.86
C ASP A 28 2.24 -0.42 -9.22
N CYS A 29 1.22 0.15 -8.58
CA CYS A 29 0.23 -0.63 -7.84
C CYS A 29 -0.96 -1.01 -8.73
N SER A 30 -1.67 -2.04 -8.33
CA SER A 30 -2.96 -2.45 -8.90
C SER A 30 -3.84 -3.08 -7.80
N CYS A 31 -3.84 -2.49 -6.60
CA CYS A 31 -4.55 -3.01 -5.45
C CYS A 31 -6.00 -2.55 -5.45
N GLN A 32 -6.95 -3.47 -5.23
CA GLN A 32 -8.34 -3.12 -5.00
C GLN A 32 -8.57 -2.93 -3.50
N VAL A 33 -9.26 -1.85 -3.13
CA VAL A 33 -9.54 -1.47 -1.75
C VAL A 33 -10.97 -0.89 -1.66
N VAL A 34 -11.43 -0.64 -0.44
CA VAL A 34 -12.75 -0.03 -0.17
C VAL A 34 -12.59 1.33 0.51
N LEU A 35 -13.65 2.14 0.47
CA LEU A 35 -13.77 3.28 1.36
C LEU A 35 -13.96 2.77 2.79
N PHE A 36 -13.16 3.32 3.70
CA PHE A 36 -13.12 2.91 5.10
C PHE A 36 -14.39 3.35 5.84
N GLU A 37 -14.76 4.63 5.69
CA GLU A 37 -15.96 5.17 6.33
C GLU A 37 -17.10 5.32 5.32
N LYS A 38 -18.27 4.82 5.70
CA LYS A 38 -19.51 4.94 4.92
C LYS A 38 -20.24 6.23 5.28
N GLN A 39 -21.04 6.77 4.35
CA GLN A 39 -21.81 8.01 4.52
C GLN A 39 -20.96 9.26 4.81
N ILE A 40 -19.69 9.23 4.41
CA ILE A 40 -18.78 10.37 4.52
C ILE A 40 -18.29 10.74 3.12
N GLU A 41 -18.34 12.03 2.81
CA GLU A 41 -17.81 12.56 1.56
C GLU A 41 -16.28 12.55 1.61
N VAL A 42 -15.68 11.71 0.77
CA VAL A 42 -14.24 11.59 0.61
C VAL A 42 -13.80 12.45 -0.57
N PRO A 43 -12.92 13.46 -0.37
CA PRO A 43 -12.50 14.35 -1.44
C PRO A 43 -11.53 13.65 -2.41
N ILE A 44 -11.73 13.90 -3.71
CA ILE A 44 -10.84 13.50 -4.79
C ILE A 44 -10.13 14.74 -5.33
N LEU A 45 -8.81 14.73 -5.25
CA LEU A 45 -7.96 15.88 -5.57
C LEU A 45 -7.20 15.70 -6.90
N ASP A 46 -6.85 16.80 -7.55
CA ASP A 46 -5.91 16.80 -8.67
C ASP A 46 -4.45 16.69 -8.19
N ASN A 47 -3.51 16.68 -9.13
CA ASN A 47 -2.07 16.62 -8.83
C ASN A 47 -1.50 17.88 -8.16
N LYS A 48 -2.28 18.96 -8.06
CA LYS A 48 -1.94 20.21 -7.35
C LYS A 48 -2.66 20.31 -6.00
N GLY A 49 -3.41 19.29 -5.61
CA GLY A 49 -4.19 19.27 -4.37
C GLY A 49 -5.51 20.05 -4.45
N LYS A 50 -5.97 20.43 -5.65
CA LYS A 50 -7.27 21.07 -5.84
C LYS A 50 -8.36 20.01 -5.85
N LEU A 51 -9.45 20.27 -5.15
CA LEU A 51 -10.66 19.45 -5.20
C LEU A 51 -11.20 19.35 -6.64
N ILE A 52 -11.44 18.11 -7.08
CA ILE A 52 -12.10 17.78 -8.36
C ILE A 52 -13.53 17.31 -8.10
N ASP A 53 -13.70 16.38 -7.15
CA ASP A 53 -14.97 15.69 -6.90
C ASP A 53 -14.99 15.08 -5.48
N TYR A 54 -16.09 14.44 -5.11
CA TYR A 54 -16.24 13.63 -3.91
C TYR A 54 -16.69 12.21 -4.27
N VAL A 55 -16.38 11.24 -3.41
CA VAL A 55 -17.00 9.90 -3.42
C VAL A 55 -17.58 9.61 -2.05
N VAL A 56 -18.72 8.94 -2.02
CA VAL A 56 -19.39 8.50 -0.80
C VAL A 56 -20.00 7.12 -1.01
N ASP A 57 -19.78 6.23 -0.05
CA ASP A 57 -20.53 4.98 0.05
C ASP A 57 -21.88 5.27 0.74
N ASP A 58 -22.98 5.12 0.01
CA ASP A 58 -24.35 5.37 0.50
C ASP A 58 -25.02 4.07 0.93
N THR A 59 -24.95 3.76 2.24
CA THR A 59 -25.63 2.61 2.86
C THR A 59 -27.15 2.62 2.77
N LEU A 60 -27.80 3.78 2.61
CA LEU A 60 -29.26 3.85 2.52
C LEU A 60 -29.73 3.45 1.12
N LYS A 61 -28.93 3.75 0.10
CA LYS A 61 -29.18 3.37 -1.29
C LYS A 61 -28.44 2.11 -1.74
N GLU A 62 -27.61 1.55 -0.87
CA GLU A 62 -26.69 0.44 -1.18
C GLU A 62 -25.78 0.73 -2.38
N ASP A 63 -25.32 1.98 -2.50
CA ASP A 63 -24.38 2.41 -3.54
C ASP A 63 -22.96 2.47 -2.96
N TYR A 64 -22.13 1.50 -3.33
CA TYR A 64 -20.77 1.36 -2.82
C TYR A 64 -19.76 1.35 -3.94
N TYR A 65 -18.62 2.00 -3.73
CA TYR A 65 -17.59 2.14 -4.74
C TYR A 65 -16.47 1.13 -4.55
N THR A 66 -15.92 0.65 -5.66
CA THR A 66 -14.64 -0.04 -5.68
C THR A 66 -13.53 0.96 -6.00
N VAL A 67 -12.41 0.87 -5.28
CA VAL A 67 -11.27 1.76 -5.44
C VAL A 67 -10.05 0.96 -5.89
N ILE A 68 -9.42 1.37 -6.98
CA ILE A 68 -8.17 0.76 -7.47
C ILE A 68 -7.03 1.74 -7.22
N ILE A 69 -6.05 1.34 -6.41
CA ILE A 69 -4.83 2.13 -6.13
C ILE A 69 -3.78 1.82 -7.20
N SER A 70 -3.32 2.86 -7.89
CA SER A 70 -2.21 2.75 -8.86
C SER A 70 -0.88 3.25 -8.30
N LYS A 71 -0.91 4.11 -7.27
CA LYS A 71 0.29 4.65 -6.62
C LYS A 71 -0.03 5.19 -5.24
N ILE A 72 0.89 5.02 -4.29
CA ILE A 72 0.89 5.73 -3.00
C ILE A 72 2.13 6.65 -2.91
N ASN A 73 1.91 7.87 -2.43
CA ASN A 73 2.97 8.85 -2.20
C ASN A 73 2.58 9.80 -1.03
N HIS A 74 3.43 9.89 -0.01
CA HIS A 74 3.27 10.81 1.13
C HIS A 74 1.85 10.84 1.75
N GLY A 75 1.26 9.67 2.03
CA GLY A 75 -0.07 9.59 2.65
C GLY A 75 -1.25 9.76 1.68
N MET A 76 -0.98 9.90 0.38
CA MET A 76 -1.99 10.01 -0.67
C MET A 76 -1.93 8.80 -1.60
N ALA A 77 -3.09 8.28 -2.01
CA ALA A 77 -3.24 7.27 -3.04
C ALA A 77 -3.78 7.92 -4.33
N TYR A 78 -3.16 7.64 -5.47
CA TYR A 78 -3.75 7.94 -6.78
C TYR A 78 -4.63 6.77 -7.19
N VAL A 79 -5.91 7.06 -7.39
CA VAL A 79 -6.98 6.05 -7.48
C VAL A 79 -7.82 6.20 -8.73
N ASP A 80 -8.41 5.07 -9.13
CA ASP A 80 -9.53 4.96 -10.04
C ASP A 80 -10.73 4.42 -9.25
N VAL A 81 -11.77 5.23 -9.12
CA VAL A 81 -12.96 4.96 -8.30
C VAL A 81 -14.15 4.68 -9.21
N ARG A 82 -14.81 3.54 -9.01
CA ARG A 82 -15.88 3.06 -9.89
C ARG A 82 -17.08 2.54 -9.10
N ALA A 83 -18.28 2.84 -9.57
CA ALA A 83 -19.48 2.15 -9.12
C ALA A 83 -19.54 0.79 -9.84
N PRO A 84 -19.48 -0.35 -9.13
CA PRO A 84 -19.43 -1.66 -9.77
C PRO A 84 -20.79 -2.11 -10.33
N LEU A 85 -21.89 -1.49 -9.88
CA LEU A 85 -23.26 -1.83 -10.31
C LEU A 85 -23.79 -1.01 -11.50
N TYR A 86 -23.13 0.09 -11.86
CA TYR A 86 -23.60 1.01 -12.90
C TYR A 86 -22.44 1.54 -13.74
N ASP A 87 -22.67 1.68 -15.04
CA ASP A 87 -21.71 2.34 -15.94
C ASP A 87 -21.65 3.84 -15.62
N THR A 88 -20.65 4.22 -14.83
CA THR A 88 -20.35 5.61 -14.46
C THR A 88 -18.98 6.00 -15.01
N ILE A 89 -18.81 7.28 -15.31
CA ILE A 89 -17.49 7.81 -15.63
C ILE A 89 -16.61 7.63 -14.39
N PRO A 90 -15.47 6.90 -14.48
CA PRO A 90 -14.61 6.70 -13.33
C PRO A 90 -14.12 8.03 -12.76
N LYS A 91 -14.10 8.12 -11.43
CA LYS A 91 -13.52 9.28 -10.75
C LYS A 91 -12.05 8.98 -10.48
N ILE A 92 -11.16 9.76 -11.10
CA ILE A 92 -9.71 9.54 -11.04
C ILE A 92 -9.05 10.73 -10.36
N GLY A 93 -8.23 10.47 -9.35
CA GLY A 93 -7.53 11.52 -8.61
C GLY A 93 -6.80 11.02 -7.37
N TRP A 94 -6.42 11.95 -6.50
CA TRP A 94 -5.72 11.66 -5.25
C TRP A 94 -6.70 11.66 -4.07
N ILE A 95 -6.61 10.63 -3.23
CA ILE A 95 -7.36 10.49 -1.97
C ILE A 95 -6.36 10.26 -0.83
N GLU A 96 -6.62 10.80 0.37
CA GLU A 96 -5.83 10.47 1.56
C GLU A 96 -6.02 8.99 1.93
N ILE A 97 -4.93 8.25 2.17
CA ILE A 97 -5.00 6.80 2.47
C ILE A 97 -5.79 6.48 3.74
N LYS A 98 -6.01 7.45 4.64
CA LYS A 98 -6.83 7.28 5.85
C LYS A 98 -8.29 6.93 5.54
N TYR A 99 -8.77 7.29 4.34
CA TYR A 99 -10.12 6.97 3.86
C TYR A 99 -10.20 5.60 3.18
N LEU A 100 -9.08 4.89 3.05
CA LEU A 100 -9.00 3.62 2.35
C LEU A 100 -8.71 2.49 3.35
N GLY A 101 -9.38 1.37 3.15
CA GLY A 101 -9.20 0.18 3.98
C GLY A 101 -9.27 -1.09 3.16
N ILE A 102 -8.91 -2.20 3.80
CA ILE A 102 -9.10 -3.54 3.25
C ILE A 102 -9.65 -4.46 4.35
N ARG A 103 -10.57 -5.35 3.96
CA ARG A 103 -11.06 -6.39 4.87
C ARG A 103 -10.18 -7.64 4.73
N PRO A 104 -9.96 -8.40 5.81
CA PRO A 104 -9.33 -9.70 5.70
C PRO A 104 -10.22 -10.65 4.86
N ALA A 105 -9.60 -11.51 4.05
CA ALA A 105 -10.33 -12.50 3.26
C ALA A 105 -10.65 -13.81 4.00
N SER A 106 -10.29 -13.91 5.29
CA SER A 106 -10.40 -15.12 6.09
C SER A 106 -10.52 -14.81 7.60
N HIS A 107 -11.22 -15.68 8.33
CA HIS A 107 -11.24 -15.71 9.80
C HIS A 107 -10.07 -16.50 10.42
N GLN A 108 -9.25 -17.17 9.60
CA GLN A 108 -8.06 -17.88 10.08
C GLN A 108 -6.86 -16.93 10.16
N PRO A 109 -5.83 -17.23 10.98
CA PRO A 109 -4.66 -16.38 11.06
C PRO A 109 -4.04 -16.07 9.69
N ILE A 110 -3.82 -14.78 9.42
CA ILE A 110 -3.31 -14.28 8.14
C ILE A 110 -1.82 -14.01 8.25
N ASN A 111 -1.04 -14.51 7.29
CA ASN A 111 0.41 -14.28 7.25
C ASN A 111 0.73 -12.87 6.74
N LEU A 112 1.66 -12.21 7.44
CA LEU A 112 2.28 -10.98 6.96
C LEU A 112 3.75 -11.24 6.61
N TYR A 113 4.17 -10.72 5.47
CA TYR A 113 5.44 -11.06 4.83
C TYR A 113 6.41 -9.90 4.92
N ARG A 114 7.71 -10.21 5.07
CA ARG A 114 8.76 -9.17 5.09
C ARG A 114 8.92 -8.43 3.76
N LYS A 115 8.45 -9.02 2.66
CA LYS A 115 8.50 -8.49 1.30
C LYS A 115 7.25 -8.92 0.53
N SER A 116 6.94 -8.20 -0.54
CA SER A 116 5.83 -8.45 -1.48
C SER A 116 6.03 -9.71 -2.36
N ALA A 117 6.36 -10.85 -1.76
CA ALA A 117 6.25 -12.16 -2.42
C ALA A 117 6.20 -13.27 -1.37
N LYS A 118 5.31 -14.25 -1.55
CA LYS A 118 5.11 -15.36 -0.59
C LYS A 118 6.33 -16.25 -0.37
N ARG A 119 7.26 -16.28 -1.34
CA ARG A 119 8.53 -17.01 -1.21
C ARG A 119 9.46 -16.42 -0.14
N TYR A 120 9.19 -15.20 0.32
CA TYR A 120 9.92 -14.58 1.41
C TYR A 120 9.33 -14.96 2.76
N GLN A 121 10.15 -14.88 3.79
CA GLN A 121 9.81 -15.31 5.15
C GLN A 121 8.60 -14.57 5.71
N ILE A 122 7.64 -15.34 6.25
CA ILE A 122 6.57 -14.83 7.11
C ILE A 122 7.23 -14.13 8.30
N ARG A 123 6.90 -12.86 8.51
CA ARG A 123 7.46 -12.05 9.59
C ARG A 123 6.54 -12.02 10.80
N SER A 124 5.25 -11.98 10.58
CA SER A 124 4.23 -12.00 11.63
C SER A 124 2.92 -12.59 11.10
N GLN A 125 1.94 -12.75 11.98
CA GLN A 125 0.59 -13.17 11.62
C GLN A 125 -0.44 -12.27 12.30
N ILE A 126 -1.51 -11.92 11.61
CA ILE A 126 -2.74 -11.40 12.22
C ILE A 126 -3.49 -12.61 12.79
N LEU A 127 -3.66 -12.68 14.11
CA LEU A 127 -4.20 -13.84 14.80
C LEU A 127 -5.73 -13.81 14.88
N LYS A 128 -6.32 -12.61 14.98
CA LYS A 128 -7.77 -12.41 15.08
C LYS A 128 -8.28 -11.47 13.99
N PRO A 129 -8.22 -11.86 12.72
CA PRO A 129 -8.68 -11.01 11.61
C PRO A 129 -10.16 -10.61 11.75
N GLU A 130 -10.98 -11.45 12.38
CA GLU A 130 -12.41 -11.22 12.59
C GLU A 130 -12.70 -10.03 13.54
N TRP A 131 -11.73 -9.61 14.35
CA TRP A 131 -11.86 -8.41 15.20
C TRP A 131 -11.76 -7.12 14.38
N GLY A 132 -11.31 -7.21 13.12
CA GLY A 132 -11.30 -6.10 12.18
C GLY A 132 -12.70 -5.54 11.89
N TYR A 133 -13.75 -6.36 12.01
CA TYR A 133 -15.14 -5.96 11.75
C TYR A 133 -15.71 -4.92 12.73
N TRP A 134 -15.15 -4.79 13.93
CA TRP A 134 -15.74 -3.95 14.99
C TRP A 134 -14.84 -2.79 15.47
N SER A 135 -13.53 -2.82 15.24
CA SER A 135 -12.66 -1.73 15.74
C SER A 135 -11.29 -1.54 15.08
N ALA A 136 -10.90 -2.30 14.05
CA ALA A 136 -9.59 -2.09 13.42
C ALA A 136 -9.57 -2.60 11.98
N ASP A 137 -10.07 -1.82 11.02
CA ASP A 137 -9.76 -2.13 9.63
C ASP A 137 -8.24 -2.05 9.41
N ILE A 138 -7.76 -2.94 8.55
CA ILE A 138 -6.35 -3.02 8.17
C ILE A 138 -6.01 -1.72 7.42
N LYS A 139 -5.17 -0.88 8.05
CA LYS A 139 -4.77 0.41 7.48
C LYS A 139 -3.75 0.19 6.38
N ILE A 140 -3.95 0.85 5.25
CA ILE A 140 -3.01 0.83 4.14
C ILE A 140 -1.93 1.88 4.39
N LEU A 141 -0.67 1.48 4.27
CA LEU A 141 0.50 2.36 4.41
C LEU A 141 1.24 2.53 3.09
N ASP A 142 1.34 1.46 2.30
CA ASP A 142 1.98 1.49 0.98
C ASP A 142 1.48 0.34 0.08
N CYS A 143 1.90 0.32 -1.20
CA CYS A 143 1.56 -0.72 -2.17
C CYS A 143 2.70 -1.01 -3.15
N THR A 144 2.72 -2.21 -3.73
CA THR A 144 3.57 -2.59 -4.88
C THR A 144 2.94 -3.77 -5.61
N GLY A 145 2.71 -3.65 -6.92
CA GLY A 145 1.87 -4.62 -7.63
C GLY A 145 0.50 -4.72 -6.94
N GLU A 146 0.07 -5.93 -6.59
CA GLU A 146 -1.20 -6.18 -5.86
C GLU A 146 -0.99 -6.32 -4.34
N TRP A 147 0.23 -6.15 -3.84
CA TRP A 147 0.54 -6.28 -2.42
C TRP A 147 0.32 -4.96 -1.70
N LEU A 148 -0.29 -5.04 -0.51
CA LEU A 148 -0.45 -3.90 0.39
C LEU A 148 0.54 -4.01 1.54
N TYR A 149 1.25 -2.93 1.85
CA TYR A 149 1.96 -2.78 3.12
C TYR A 149 0.96 -2.18 4.10
N VAL A 150 0.69 -2.89 5.19
CA VAL A 150 -0.44 -2.58 6.07
C VAL A 150 -0.03 -2.41 7.52
N SER A 151 -0.89 -1.79 8.31
CA SER A 151 -0.77 -1.68 9.77
C SER A 151 -2.07 -2.17 10.42
N PHE A 152 -1.95 -3.07 11.39
CA PHE A 152 -3.08 -3.71 12.07
C PHE A 152 -2.81 -3.85 13.56
N LEU A 153 -3.75 -3.41 14.39
CA LEU A 153 -3.74 -3.64 15.83
C LEU A 153 -4.42 -4.97 16.13
N ASP A 154 -3.64 -6.01 16.39
CA ASP A 154 -4.17 -7.34 16.62
C ASP A 154 -4.75 -7.51 18.03
N GLY A 155 -5.53 -8.57 18.24
CA GLY A 155 -6.20 -8.86 19.51
C GLY A 155 -5.26 -9.18 20.69
N ASP A 156 -3.94 -9.18 20.47
CA ASP A 156 -2.89 -9.18 21.50
C ASP A 156 -2.38 -7.77 21.85
N ASN A 157 -3.07 -6.73 21.37
CA ASN A 157 -2.74 -5.31 21.49
C ASN A 157 -1.38 -4.92 20.89
N LYS A 158 -0.87 -5.69 19.92
CA LYS A 158 0.36 -5.33 19.20
C LYS A 158 0.04 -4.79 17.83
N MET A 159 0.71 -3.69 17.49
CA MET A 159 0.71 -3.18 16.13
C MET A 159 1.60 -4.08 15.26
N LYS A 160 1.06 -4.55 14.14
CA LYS A 160 1.74 -5.38 13.15
C LYS A 160 1.81 -4.63 11.84
N GLU A 161 3.01 -4.52 11.28
CA GLU A 161 3.26 -3.74 10.06
C GLU A 161 4.12 -4.50 9.06
N ASP A 162 3.48 -5.10 8.06
CA ASP A 162 4.14 -5.91 7.04
C ASP A 162 3.30 -6.04 5.77
N TRP A 163 3.83 -6.77 4.78
CA TRP A 163 3.16 -6.99 3.49
C TRP A 163 2.05 -8.02 3.59
N LEU A 164 0.84 -7.62 3.22
CA LEU A 164 -0.35 -8.45 3.07
C LEU A 164 -0.46 -8.95 1.64
N SER A 165 -0.70 -10.25 1.48
CA SER A 165 -0.77 -10.88 0.16
C SER A 165 -2.10 -10.62 -0.52
N PRO A 166 -2.19 -10.63 -1.86
CA PRO A 166 -3.44 -10.36 -2.59
C PRO A 166 -4.59 -11.31 -2.25
N GLU A 167 -4.28 -12.58 -1.93
CA GLU A 167 -5.31 -13.58 -1.58
C GLU A 167 -5.92 -13.38 -0.19
N ASP A 168 -5.22 -12.64 0.68
CA ASP A 168 -5.68 -12.32 2.03
C ASP A 168 -6.45 -10.99 2.09
N GLN A 169 -6.57 -10.30 0.93
CA GLN A 169 -7.25 -9.03 0.77
C GLN A 169 -8.66 -9.26 0.25
N CYS A 170 -9.66 -8.65 0.88
CA CYS A 170 -11.01 -8.60 0.34
C CYS A 170 -11.50 -7.16 0.21
N SER A 171 -11.78 -6.79 -1.04
CA SER A 171 -12.14 -5.43 -1.45
C SER A 171 -13.56 -5.33 -1.99
N ASN A 172 -14.38 -6.38 -1.87
CA ASN A 172 -15.75 -6.34 -2.37
C ASN A 172 -16.64 -5.57 -1.38
N PRO A 173 -17.16 -4.39 -1.74
CA PRO A 173 -17.94 -3.62 -0.80
C PRO A 173 -19.34 -4.21 -0.54
N TYR A 174 -19.83 -5.08 -1.43
CA TYR A 174 -21.14 -5.75 -1.36
C TYR A 174 -21.11 -7.13 -0.71
N SER A 175 -19.94 -7.61 -0.30
CA SER A 175 -19.80 -8.91 0.34
C SER A 175 -19.20 -8.77 1.73
N THR A 176 -19.64 -9.63 2.64
CA THR A 176 -19.07 -9.76 3.99
C THR A 176 -17.81 -10.61 4.01
N CYS A 177 -17.07 -10.71 2.90
CA CYS A 177 -15.70 -11.24 2.84
C CYS A 177 -15.38 -12.26 3.95
N ASN A 178 -15.78 -13.51 3.75
CA ASN A 178 -15.61 -14.69 4.62
C ASN A 178 -15.67 -14.46 6.14
#